data_AF-A0A3D1PN16-F1
#
_entry.id   AF-A0A3D1PN16-F1
#
_cell.length_a   1.000
_cell.length_b   1.000
_cell.length_c   1.000
_cell.angle_alpha   90.00
_cell.angle_beta   90.00
_cell.angle_gamma   90.00
#
_symmetry.space_group_name_H-M   'P 1'
#
loop_
_entity.id
_entity.type
_entity.pdbx_description
1 polymer ?
#
loop_
_entity_poly.entity_id
_entity_poly.type
_entity_poly.pdbx_seq_one_letter_code
_entity_poly.pdbx_strand_id
1 'polypeptide(L)'
;MEVQEFGKQNSRKIMLLPGNMMSWRQFEAVIPLLEKQYHVIDTFAPDPEAKVAIWYGSNEPNMKKAMQKLKRAYPNAQDHLFVGYGHGDIIGHPDVMARDIIAFMKS
;
A
#
# COMPACT_ATOMS: atom_id res chain seq x y z
N MET A 1 -13.25 -5.61 8.34
CA MET A 1 -11.90 -5.03 8.19
C MET A 1 -11.63 -4.36 9.51
N GLU A 2 -10.56 -4.78 10.21
CA GLU A 2 -10.17 -4.21 11.50
C GLU A 2 -9.25 -3.01 11.21
N VAL A 3 -9.61 -1.84 11.74
CA VAL A 3 -8.91 -0.57 11.47
C VAL A 3 -7.80 -0.41 12.51
N GLN A 4 -6.57 -0.21 12.05
CA GLN A 4 -5.41 0.03 12.89
C GLN A 4 -4.73 1.35 12.48
N GLU A 5 -4.44 2.21 13.46
CA GLU A 5 -3.84 3.53 13.24
C GLU A 5 -2.50 3.65 13.97
N PHE A 6 -1.47 4.14 13.28
CA PHE A 6 -0.12 4.29 13.81
C PHE A 6 0.47 5.67 13.46
N GLY A 7 1.41 6.18 14.27
CA GLY A 7 2.09 7.44 13.97
C GLY A 7 1.21 8.70 13.98
N LYS A 8 0.21 8.77 14.87
CA LYS A 8 -0.83 9.82 14.95
C LYS A 8 -0.30 11.25 15.05
N GLN A 9 0.94 11.42 15.49
CA GLN A 9 1.65 12.70 15.59
C GLN A 9 2.07 13.29 14.23
N ASN A 10 2.08 12.48 13.16
CA ASN A 10 2.55 12.90 11.85
C ASN A 10 1.44 13.57 11.03
N SER A 11 1.77 14.65 10.31
CA SER A 11 0.82 15.37 9.46
C SER A 11 0.55 14.70 8.11
N ARG A 12 1.52 13.91 7.61
CA ARG A 12 1.40 13.16 6.35
C ARG A 12 0.74 11.82 6.60
N LYS A 13 -0.33 11.52 5.87
CA LYS A 13 -1.11 10.30 6.05
C LYS A 13 -0.79 9.26 4.96
N ILE A 14 -0.81 7.99 5.32
CA ILE A 14 -0.68 6.87 4.38
C ILE A 14 -1.73 5.81 4.70
N MET A 15 -2.34 5.23 3.68
CA MET A 15 -3.28 4.12 3.83
C MET A 15 -2.72 2.86 3.17
N LEU A 16 -2.69 1.77 3.93
CA LEU A 16 -2.19 0.47 3.48
C LEU A 16 -3.37 -0.48 3.33
N LEU A 17 -3.73 -0.79 2.08
CA LEU A 17 -4.82 -1.71 1.78
C LEU A 17 -4.28 -3.13 1.52
N PRO A 18 -4.70 -4.13 2.30
CA PRO A 18 -4.29 -5.51 2.09
C PRO A 18 -4.90 -6.10 0.80
N GLY A 19 -4.16 -7.01 0.17
CA GLY A 19 -4.68 -7.82 -0.94
C GLY A 19 -5.84 -8.74 -0.52
N ASN A 20 -6.53 -9.33 -1.51
CA ASN A 20 -7.66 -10.22 -1.25
C ASN A 20 -7.23 -11.41 -0.36
N MET A 21 -8.06 -11.76 0.64
CA MET A 21 -7.79 -12.80 1.66
C MET A 21 -6.59 -12.54 2.60
N MET A 22 -6.02 -11.32 2.60
CA MET A 22 -4.91 -10.98 3.47
C MET A 22 -5.34 -10.12 4.66
N SER A 23 -4.58 -10.17 5.75
CA SER A 23 -4.80 -9.39 6.97
C SER A 23 -3.90 -8.16 7.02
N TRP A 24 -4.29 -7.12 7.78
CA TRP A 24 -3.43 -5.98 8.09
C TRP A 24 -2.10 -6.41 8.73
N ARG A 25 -2.09 -7.56 9.41
CA ARG A 25 -0.90 -8.12 10.07
C ARG A 25 0.29 -8.32 9.13
N GLN A 26 0.05 -8.44 7.83
CA GLN A 26 1.13 -8.50 6.84
C GLN A 26 2.03 -7.25 6.87
N PHE A 27 1.49 -6.11 7.32
CA PHE A 27 2.22 -4.86 7.40
C PHE A 27 2.96 -4.69 8.74
N GLU A 28 2.87 -5.63 9.69
CA GLU A 28 3.49 -5.50 11.02
C GLU A 28 5.00 -5.21 10.95
N ALA A 29 5.70 -5.77 9.97
CA ALA A 29 7.13 -5.53 9.77
C ALA A 29 7.43 -4.15 9.14
N VAL A 30 6.47 -3.58 8.40
CA VAL A 30 6.62 -2.30 7.67
C VAL A 30 6.10 -1.12 8.49
N ILE A 31 5.08 -1.32 9.32
CA ILE A 31 4.46 -0.28 10.15
C ILE A 31 5.51 0.47 11.02
N PRO A 32 6.43 -0.20 11.75
CA PRO A 32 7.46 0.49 12.54
C PRO A 32 8.44 1.32 11.71
N LEU A 33 8.57 1.03 10.41
CA LEU A 33 9.41 1.80 9.49
C LEU A 33 8.70 3.07 9.02
N LEU A 34 7.38 3.00 8.83
CA LEU A 34 6.55 4.09 8.32
C LEU A 34 6.02 5.03 9.41
N GLU A 35 5.63 4.51 10.58
CA GLU A 35 5.01 5.31 11.66
C GLU A 35 5.92 6.40 12.23
N LYS A 36 7.23 6.28 12.00
CA LYS A 36 8.23 7.29 12.36
C LYS A 36 8.08 8.59 11.56
N GLN A 37 7.47 8.52 10.38
CA GLN A 37 7.40 9.62 9.40
C GLN A 37 5.97 9.91 8.91
N TYR A 38 5.06 8.95 9.03
CA TYR A 38 3.72 9.02 8.48
C TYR A 38 2.66 8.56 9.51
N HIS A 39 1.47 9.13 9.40
CA HIS A 39 0.29 8.68 10.11
C HIS A 39 -0.38 7.61 9.25
N VAL A 40 -0.28 6.36 9.68
CA VAL A 40 -0.91 5.22 9.00
C VAL A 40 -2.38 5.20 9.36
N ILE A 41 -3.26 5.36 8.39
CA ILE A 41 -4.73 5.42 8.51
C ILE A 41 -5.38 4.37 7.62
N ASP A 42 -6.55 3.86 7.98
CA ASP A 42 -7.33 2.89 7.17
C ASP A 42 -8.77 3.39 6.92
N THR A 43 -8.96 4.71 6.77
CA THR A 43 -10.29 5.27 6.48
C THR A 43 -10.61 5.18 4.99
N PHE A 44 -11.65 4.41 4.66
CA PHE A 44 -12.06 4.02 3.30
C PHE A 44 -12.71 5.13 2.44
N ALA A 45 -12.79 6.37 2.92
CA ALA A 45 -13.35 7.46 2.12
C ALA A 45 -12.34 7.81 1.01
N PRO A 46 -12.65 7.58 -0.28
CA PRO A 46 -11.73 7.90 -1.35
C PRO A 46 -11.53 9.41 -1.39
N ASP A 47 -10.32 9.85 -1.07
CA ASP A 47 -9.91 11.23 -1.27
C ASP A 47 -9.40 11.38 -2.71
N PRO A 48 -10.08 12.15 -3.57
CA PRO A 48 -9.67 12.33 -4.96
C PRO A 48 -8.33 13.07 -5.10
N GLU A 49 -7.88 13.80 -4.08
CA GLU A 49 -6.57 14.47 -4.05
C GLU A 49 -5.46 13.58 -3.50
N ALA A 50 -5.78 12.37 -3.01
CA ALA A 50 -4.78 11.45 -2.51
C ALA A 50 -3.83 10.99 -3.60
N LYS A 51 -2.53 11.03 -3.31
CA LYS A 51 -1.52 10.36 -4.12
C LYS A 51 -1.62 8.86 -3.87
N VAL A 52 -2.04 8.11 -4.89
CA VAL A 52 -2.25 6.65 -4.79
C VAL A 52 -1.16 5.92 -5.56
N ALA A 53 -0.56 4.91 -4.92
CA ALA A 53 0.31 3.94 -5.58
C ALA A 53 -0.25 2.53 -5.35
N ILE A 54 -0.09 1.68 -6.36
CA ILE A 54 -0.56 0.30 -6.37
C ILE A 54 0.65 -0.60 -6.60
N TRP A 55 1.04 -1.31 -5.55
CA TRP A 55 2.12 -2.29 -5.59
C TRP A 55 1.57 -3.69 -5.84
N TYR A 56 2.13 -4.40 -6.81
CA TYR A 56 1.70 -5.76 -7.12
C TYR A 56 2.78 -6.59 -7.80
N GLY A 57 2.72 -7.91 -7.60
CA GLY A 57 3.63 -8.87 -8.23
C GLY A 57 3.23 -9.22 -9.66
N SER A 58 4.21 -9.43 -10.55
CA SER A 58 3.94 -9.83 -11.95
C SER A 58 3.30 -11.21 -12.08
N ASN A 59 3.51 -12.09 -11.10
CA ASN A 59 3.01 -13.46 -11.12
C ASN A 59 1.65 -13.60 -10.41
N GLU A 60 1.05 -12.49 -9.98
CA GLU A 60 -0.19 -12.52 -9.23
C GLU A 60 -1.42 -12.71 -10.14
N PRO A 61 -2.19 -13.81 -9.96
CA PRO A 61 -3.36 -14.06 -10.76
C PRO A 61 -4.44 -13.02 -10.47
N ASN A 62 -5.19 -12.62 -11.50
CA ASN A 62 -6.32 -11.67 -11.41
C ASN A 62 -5.99 -10.19 -11.17
N MET A 63 -4.72 -9.78 -11.20
CA MET A 63 -4.35 -8.36 -11.06
C MET A 63 -5.01 -7.45 -12.09
N LYS A 64 -5.25 -7.91 -13.32
CA LYS A 64 -5.92 -7.12 -14.36
C LYS A 64 -7.31 -6.65 -13.91
N LYS A 65 -8.07 -7.48 -13.20
CA LYS A 65 -9.41 -7.14 -12.68
C LYS A 65 -9.34 -6.23 -11.46
N ALA A 66 -8.39 -6.48 -10.54
CA ALA A 66 -8.16 -5.63 -9.38
C ALA A 66 -7.75 -4.22 -9.81
N MET A 67 -6.82 -4.13 -10.76
CA MET A 67 -6.34 -2.86 -11.31
C MET A 67 -7.45 -2.07 -11.99
N GLN A 68 -8.34 -2.73 -12.75
CA GLN A 68 -9.49 -2.04 -13.35
C GLN A 68 -10.42 -1.41 -12.30
N LYS A 69 -10.64 -2.08 -11.15
CA LYS A 69 -11.44 -1.52 -10.06
C LYS A 69 -10.72 -0.36 -9.37
N LEU A 70 -9.42 -0.53 -9.08
CA LEU A 70 -8.60 0.50 -8.44
C LEU A 70 -8.47 1.75 -9.31
N LYS A 71 -8.19 1.62 -10.60
CA LYS A 71 -8.12 2.76 -11.54
C LYS A 71 -9.47 3.44 -11.77
N ARG A 72 -10.60 2.74 -11.55
CA ARG A 72 -11.92 3.37 -11.56
C ARG A 72 -12.13 4.28 -10.34
N ALA A 73 -11.67 3.85 -9.16
CA ALA A 73 -11.77 4.64 -7.93
C ALA A 73 -10.69 5.74 -7.86
N TYR A 74 -9.50 5.46 -8.39
CA TYR A 74 -8.32 6.31 -8.34
C TYR A 74 -7.68 6.42 -9.75
N PRO A 75 -8.20 7.30 -10.62
CA PRO A 75 -7.73 7.41 -12.01
C PRO A 75 -6.25 7.79 -12.14
N ASN A 76 -5.71 8.52 -11.16
CA ASN A 76 -4.33 9.00 -11.13
C ASN A 76 -3.38 8.08 -10.35
N ALA A 77 -3.80 6.86 -10.02
CA ALA A 77 -2.96 5.92 -9.28
C ALA A 77 -1.71 5.52 -10.09
N GLN A 78 -0.56 5.49 -9.43
CA GLN A 78 0.72 5.05 -10.00
C GLN A 78 0.88 3.55 -9.83
N ASP A 79 1.26 2.87 -10.92
CA ASP A 79 1.48 1.42 -10.92
C ASP A 79 2.95 1.11 -10.55
N HIS A 80 3.16 0.28 -9.55
CA HIS A 80 4.47 -0.20 -9.12
C HIS A 80 4.53 -1.73 -9.22
N LEU A 81 5.05 -2.22 -10.34
CA LEU A 81 5.15 -3.65 -10.65
C LEU A 81 6.43 -4.26 -10.06
N PHE A 82 6.31 -5.31 -9.27
CA PHE A 82 7.43 -6.14 -8.84
C PHE A 82 7.56 -7.38 -9.75
N VAL A 83 8.54 -7.34 -10.66
CA VAL A 83 8.79 -8.44 -11.60
C VAL A 83 9.34 -9.67 -10.88
N GLY A 84 8.73 -10.83 -11.12
CA GLY A 84 9.08 -12.11 -10.49
C GLY A 84 8.35 -12.39 -9.19
N TYR A 85 7.64 -11.41 -8.62
CA TYR A 85 6.93 -11.55 -7.35
C TYR A 85 5.50 -12.07 -7.60
N GLY A 86 5.05 -12.98 -6.75
CA GLY A 86 3.68 -13.48 -6.65
C GLY A 86 2.90 -12.82 -5.52
N HIS A 87 1.77 -13.45 -5.16
CA HIS A 87 0.87 -12.95 -4.12
C HIS A 87 1.54 -12.99 -2.75
N GLY A 88 1.77 -11.80 -2.18
CA GLY A 88 2.35 -11.66 -0.84
C GLY A 88 3.87 -11.78 -0.77
N ASP A 89 4.59 -12.04 -1.87
CA ASP A 89 6.06 -12.17 -1.86
C ASP A 89 6.75 -10.90 -1.32
N ILE A 90 6.18 -9.73 -1.61
CA ILE A 90 6.73 -8.44 -1.16
C ILE A 90 6.73 -8.31 0.38
N ILE A 91 5.86 -9.04 1.08
CA ILE A 91 5.80 -9.04 2.55
C ILE A 91 7.06 -9.68 3.15
N GLY A 92 7.66 -10.65 2.44
CA GLY A 92 8.94 -11.24 2.82
C GLY A 92 10.13 -10.29 2.67
N HIS A 93 9.91 -9.10 2.07
CA HIS A 93 10.93 -8.10 1.79
C HIS A 93 10.53 -6.71 2.32
N PRO A 94 10.34 -6.55 3.65
CA PRO A 94 9.81 -5.32 4.25
C PRO A 94 10.67 -4.09 3.95
N ASP A 95 11.99 -4.24 3.84
CA ASP A 95 12.91 -3.15 3.47
C ASP A 95 12.66 -2.64 2.05
N VAL A 96 12.40 -3.55 1.11
CA VAL A 96 12.09 -3.20 -0.29
C VAL A 96 10.77 -2.45 -0.35
N MET A 97 9.76 -2.94 0.37
CA MET A 97 8.45 -2.30 0.46
C MET A 97 8.53 -0.89 1.07
N ALA A 98 9.19 -0.76 2.22
CA ALA A 98 9.34 0.53 2.89
C ALA A 98 10.11 1.54 2.03
N ARG A 99 11.20 1.09 1.36
CA ARG A 99 11.98 1.94 0.45
C ARG A 99 11.11 2.49 -0.68
N ASP A 100 10.30 1.65 -1.32
CA ASP A 100 9.48 2.07 -2.46
C ASP A 100 8.35 3.01 -2.04
N ILE A 101 7.72 2.74 -0.89
CA ILE A 101 6.73 3.65 -0.27
C ILE A 101 7.37 5.02 0.03
N ILE A 102 8.54 5.04 0.68
CA ILE A 102 9.24 6.29 1.00
C ILE A 102 9.63 7.06 -0.27
N ALA A 103 10.07 6.37 -1.33
CA ALA A 103 10.40 6.98 -2.60
C ALA A 103 9.17 7.60 -3.27
N PHE A 104 8.05 6.88 -3.30
CA PHE A 104 6.78 7.38 -3.81
C PHE A 104 6.28 8.61 -3.04
N MET A 105 6.45 8.65 -1.72
CA MET A 105 6.05 9.79 -0.89
C MET A 105 6.96 11.02 -1.06
N LYS A 106 8.11 10.90 -1.72
CA LYS A 106 9.05 11.99 -1.99
C LYS A 106 8.94 12.57 -3.40
N SER A 107 8.32 11.86 -4.35
CA SER A 107 8.08 12.37 -5.70
C SER A 107 6.91 13.34 -5.78
#